data_AF-A0A3S9MY26-F1
#
_entry.id   AF-A0A3S9MY26-F1
#
_cell.length_a   1.000
_cell.length_b   1.000
_cell.length_c   1.000
_cell.angle_alpha   90.00
_cell.angle_beta   90.00
_cell.angle_gamma   90.00
#
_symmetry.space_group_name_H-M   'P 1'
#
loop_
_entity.id
_entity.type
_entity.pdbx_description
1 polymer ?
#
loop_
_entity_poly.entity_id
_entity_poly.type
_entity_poly.pdbx_seq_one_letter_code
_entity_poly.pdbx_strand_id
1 'polypeptide(L)'
;MAHIVSSCGANNVDKNSQKEDWTLDYERHGFLNTQNIDFLKKYYDWNDEELLYIFAMHDPRICGFRRSELPTAEQRIAESRNTENIYFDYIIQDSKKVVHVDLVEQIGVNTNKLNKDFHPDYNNYLQKNFFTKPDNCIAILVINQKGEYYQDGWHISKEQISNYSLWLTEDD
;
A
#
# COMPACT_ATOMS: atom_id res chain seq x y z
N MET A 1 62.77 -24.79 -23.07
CA MET A 1 61.41 -24.91 -22.53
C MET A 1 61.50 -24.97 -21.03
N ALA A 2 61.14 -23.86 -20.37
CA ALA A 2 60.99 -23.78 -18.92
C ALA A 2 59.77 -22.89 -18.69
N HIS A 3 58.74 -23.47 -18.09
CA HIS A 3 57.53 -22.76 -17.67
C HIS A 3 57.84 -21.94 -16.42
N ILE A 4 57.57 -20.64 -16.49
CA ILE A 4 57.35 -19.80 -15.31
C ILE A 4 56.05 -19.07 -15.55
N VAL A 5 54.99 -19.52 -14.89
CA VAL A 5 53.72 -18.78 -14.78
C VAL A 5 53.81 -18.01 -13.47
N SER A 6 54.15 -16.72 -13.56
CA SER A 6 54.09 -15.81 -12.43
C SER A 6 52.74 -15.08 -12.47
N SER A 7 51.84 -15.55 -11.62
CA SER A 7 50.67 -14.81 -11.16
C SER A 7 51.13 -13.85 -10.06
N CYS A 8 50.81 -12.56 -10.21
CA CYS A 8 50.49 -11.59 -9.15
C CYS A 8 50.41 -10.19 -9.78
N GLY A 9 49.30 -9.91 -10.48
CA GLY A 9 48.89 -8.56 -10.80
C GLY A 9 47.96 -8.05 -9.71
N ALA A 10 48.53 -7.51 -8.63
CA ALA A 10 47.79 -6.66 -7.71
C ALA A 10 47.73 -5.26 -8.34
N ASN A 11 46.53 -4.81 -8.72
CA ASN A 11 46.24 -3.40 -8.90
C ASN A 11 44.80 -3.16 -8.42
N ASN A 12 44.73 -2.51 -7.25
CA ASN A 12 43.66 -1.65 -6.78
C ASN A 12 42.24 -2.03 -7.22
N VAL A 13 41.61 -2.90 -6.43
CA VAL A 13 40.16 -2.78 -6.28
C VAL A 13 39.94 -1.53 -5.46
N ASP A 14 39.78 -0.41 -6.15
CA ASP A 14 39.19 0.79 -5.59
C ASP A 14 37.96 0.36 -4.80
N LYS A 15 37.97 0.66 -3.49
CA LYS A 15 36.76 0.73 -2.68
C LYS A 15 35.94 1.92 -3.16
N ASN A 16 35.48 1.86 -4.40
CA ASN A 16 34.29 2.56 -4.80
C ASN A 16 33.14 1.68 -4.30
N SER A 17 32.92 1.69 -2.98
CA SER A 17 31.58 1.49 -2.47
C SER A 17 30.79 2.65 -3.06
N GLN A 18 30.26 2.43 -4.27
CA GLN A 18 29.06 3.12 -4.68
C GLN A 18 28.12 2.89 -3.52
N LYS A 19 28.00 3.90 -2.66
CA LYS A 19 26.80 4.14 -1.88
C LYS A 19 25.70 3.89 -2.89
N GLU A 20 24.96 2.80 -2.70
CA GLU A 20 23.71 2.61 -3.40
C GLU A 20 22.99 3.94 -3.26
N ASP A 21 22.92 4.60 -4.41
CA ASP A 21 22.22 5.84 -4.59
C ASP A 21 20.80 5.54 -4.10
N TRP A 22 20.34 6.25 -3.08
CA TRP A 22 18.95 6.15 -2.65
C TRP A 22 18.12 6.77 -3.76
N THR A 23 17.96 6.07 -4.89
CA THR A 23 16.92 6.36 -5.85
C THR A 23 15.62 6.12 -5.10
N LEU A 24 15.04 7.22 -4.60
CA LEU A 24 13.66 7.33 -4.16
C LEU A 24 12.80 6.59 -5.18
N ASP A 25 12.29 5.42 -4.79
CA ASP A 25 11.66 4.46 -5.69
C ASP A 25 10.48 5.12 -6.42
N TYR A 26 10.47 4.99 -7.74
CA TYR A 26 9.53 5.61 -8.70
C TYR A 26 8.08 5.09 -8.56
N GLU A 27 7.74 4.29 -7.56
CA GLU A 27 6.54 3.44 -7.53
C GLU A 27 5.49 3.85 -6.49
N ARG A 28 5.60 5.02 -5.86
CA ARG A 28 4.64 5.49 -4.83
C ARG A 28 3.56 6.41 -5.35
N HIS A 29 3.61 6.83 -6.61
CA HIS A 29 2.58 7.66 -7.22
C HIS A 29 2.44 7.34 -8.71
N GLY A 30 1.30 7.67 -9.30
CA GLY A 30 1.08 7.45 -10.72
C GLY A 30 -0.33 7.79 -11.17
N PHE A 31 -0.71 7.26 -12.33
CA PHE A 31 -2.02 7.46 -12.93
C PHE A 31 -2.68 6.12 -13.28
N LEU A 32 -3.95 6.01 -12.94
CA LEU A 32 -4.82 4.91 -13.34
C LEU A 32 -5.50 5.20 -14.66
N ASN A 33 -5.63 4.17 -15.49
CA ASN A 33 -6.49 4.26 -16.67
C ASN A 33 -7.97 4.16 -16.27
N THR A 34 -8.87 4.49 -17.21
CA THR A 34 -10.32 4.47 -16.97
C THR A 34 -10.84 3.10 -16.50
N GLN A 35 -10.30 1.98 -17.03
CA GLN A 35 -10.74 0.64 -16.63
C GLN A 35 -10.44 0.36 -15.14
N ASN A 36 -9.27 0.81 -14.67
CA ASN A 36 -8.87 0.70 -13.27
C ASN A 36 -9.74 1.59 -12.37
N ILE A 37 -10.07 2.80 -12.81
CA ILE A 37 -10.98 3.70 -12.07
C ILE A 37 -12.36 3.07 -11.98
N ASP A 38 -12.94 2.61 -13.09
CA ASP A 38 -14.27 1.99 -13.13
C ASP A 38 -14.35 0.74 -12.24
N PHE A 39 -13.26 -0.04 -12.20
CA PHE A 39 -13.13 -1.18 -11.29
C PHE A 39 -13.25 -0.71 -9.82
N LEU A 40 -12.46 0.29 -9.42
CA LEU A 40 -12.46 0.80 -8.05
C LEU A 40 -13.83 1.38 -7.66
N LYS A 41 -14.44 2.17 -8.56
CA LYS A 41 -15.78 2.74 -8.34
C LYS A 41 -16.84 1.66 -8.09
N LYS A 42 -16.82 0.61 -8.92
CA LYS A 42 -17.78 -0.50 -8.83
C LYS A 42 -17.62 -1.35 -7.58
N TYR A 43 -16.39 -1.67 -7.18
CA TYR A 43 -16.13 -2.65 -6.13
C TYR A 43 -15.99 -2.04 -4.73
N TYR A 44 -15.70 -0.74 -4.66
CA TYR A 44 -15.51 -0.01 -3.40
C TYR A 44 -16.52 1.13 -3.20
N ASP A 45 -17.59 1.15 -4.00
CA ASP A 45 -18.68 2.12 -3.93
C ASP A 45 -18.19 3.58 -3.88
N TRP A 46 -17.20 3.90 -4.72
CA TRP A 46 -16.62 5.24 -4.86
C TRP A 46 -17.22 5.93 -6.08
N ASN A 47 -18.10 6.91 -5.88
CA ASN A 47 -18.90 7.47 -6.98
C ASN A 47 -18.64 8.96 -7.16
N ASP A 48 -19.09 9.74 -6.18
CA ASP A 48 -19.16 11.20 -6.22
C ASP A 48 -18.10 11.84 -5.33
N GLU A 49 -17.42 11.05 -4.49
CA GLU A 49 -16.35 11.51 -3.62
C GLU A 49 -15.12 11.89 -4.46
N GLU A 50 -14.47 12.98 -4.08
CA GLU A 50 -13.29 13.53 -4.74
C GLU A 50 -12.09 12.58 -4.61
N LEU A 51 -11.92 12.01 -3.41
CA LEU A 51 -10.83 11.10 -3.08
C LEU A 51 -11.37 9.75 -2.58
N LEU A 52 -10.67 8.69 -2.95
CA LEU A 52 -10.79 7.36 -2.35
C LEU A 52 -9.53 7.03 -1.55
N TYR A 53 -9.73 6.67 -0.29
CA TYR A 53 -8.71 6.13 0.59
C TYR A 53 -8.97 4.65 0.79
N ILE A 54 -8.02 3.83 0.35
CA ILE A 54 -8.02 2.40 0.60
C ILE A 54 -7.00 2.11 1.71
N PHE A 55 -7.53 1.54 2.78
CA PHE A 55 -6.76 1.03 3.90
C PHE A 55 -6.57 -0.47 3.74
N ALA A 56 -5.46 -0.86 3.13
CA ALA A 56 -5.16 -2.24 2.83
C ALA A 56 -4.46 -2.93 4.00
N MET A 57 -5.04 -4.01 4.51
CA MET A 57 -4.42 -4.88 5.50
C MET A 57 -3.83 -6.12 4.84
N HIS A 58 -2.52 -6.28 4.97
CA HIS A 58 -1.81 -7.47 4.54
C HIS A 58 -2.17 -8.70 5.39
N ASP A 59 -1.71 -9.86 4.93
CA ASP A 59 -1.83 -11.11 5.65
C ASP A 59 -1.09 -11.02 7.00
N PRO A 60 -1.79 -11.29 8.13
CA PRO A 60 -1.19 -11.23 9.46
C PRO A 60 -0.02 -12.21 9.66
N ARG A 61 0.14 -13.21 8.80
CA ARG A 61 1.29 -14.14 8.80
C ARG A 61 2.55 -13.49 8.24
N ILE A 62 2.41 -12.54 7.31
CA ILE A 62 3.52 -11.81 6.69
C ILE A 62 3.99 -10.68 7.63
N CYS A 63 3.04 -10.11 8.34
CA CYS A 63 3.09 -9.08 9.36
C CYS A 63 3.97 -9.30 10.62
N GLY A 64 4.95 -10.20 10.64
CA GLY A 64 5.79 -10.47 11.82
C GLY A 64 5.05 -11.02 13.06
N PHE A 65 3.72 -10.97 13.10
CA PHE A 65 2.88 -11.62 14.08
C PHE A 65 2.86 -13.12 13.79
N ARG A 66 3.83 -13.84 14.37
CA ARG A 66 3.75 -15.29 14.52
C ARG A 66 2.63 -15.62 15.50
N ARG A 67 1.38 -15.40 15.11
CA ARG A 67 0.21 -15.99 15.78
C ARG A 67 0.08 -17.41 15.25
N SER A 68 -0.12 -18.37 16.14
CA SER A 68 -0.41 -19.76 15.79
C SER A 68 -1.73 -19.91 15.02
N GLU A 69 -2.56 -18.87 15.05
CA GLU A 69 -3.89 -18.81 14.46
C GLU A 69 -4.09 -17.48 13.73
N LEU A 70 -4.83 -17.51 12.63
CA LEU A 70 -5.27 -16.30 11.94
C LEU A 70 -6.26 -15.54 12.83
N PRO A 71 -6.19 -14.20 12.90
CA PRO A 71 -7.18 -13.41 13.62
C PRO A 71 -8.59 -13.63 13.04
N THR A 72 -9.61 -13.55 13.90
CA THR A 72 -11.01 -13.61 13.46
C THR A 72 -11.39 -12.36 12.66
N ALA A 73 -12.52 -12.41 11.96
CA ALA A 73 -13.02 -11.27 11.20
C ALA A 73 -13.30 -10.05 12.11
N GLU A 74 -13.82 -10.27 13.31
CA GLU A 74 -14.04 -9.20 14.31
C GLU A 74 -12.72 -8.58 14.79
N GLN A 75 -11.69 -9.40 14.99
CA GLN A 75 -10.37 -8.91 15.37
C GLN A 75 -9.74 -8.08 14.25
N ARG A 76 -9.92 -8.48 12.99
CA ARG A 76 -9.47 -7.72 11.82
C ARG A 76 -10.17 -6.37 11.73
N ILE A 77 -11.48 -6.34 11.90
CA ILE A 77 -12.26 -5.09 11.91
C ILE A 77 -11.75 -4.15 13.01
N ALA A 78 -11.56 -4.67 14.23
CA ALA A 78 -11.07 -3.88 15.36
C ALA A 78 -9.65 -3.34 15.11
N GLU A 79 -8.74 -4.16 14.58
CA GLU A 79 -7.36 -3.77 14.29
C GLU A 79 -7.29 -2.70 13.19
N SER A 80 -8.08 -2.84 12.13
CA SER A 80 -8.16 -1.87 11.05
C SER A 80 -8.65 -0.51 11.55
N ARG A 81 -9.73 -0.49 12.34
CA ARG A 81 -10.28 0.75 12.92
C ARG A 81 -9.34 1.38 13.92
N ASN A 82 -8.68 0.58 14.76
CA ASN A 82 -7.71 1.12 15.71
C ASN A 82 -6.53 1.78 14.98
N THR A 83 -6.05 1.13 13.91
CA THR A 83 -5.03 1.71 13.04
C THR A 83 -5.52 3.00 12.41
N GLU A 84 -6.72 2.98 11.82
CA GLU A 84 -7.34 4.16 11.22
C GLU A 84 -7.35 5.32 12.22
N ASN A 85 -7.88 5.14 13.43
CA ASN A 85 -7.90 6.20 14.44
C ASN A 85 -6.49 6.74 14.74
N ILE A 86 -5.51 5.85 14.95
CA ILE A 86 -4.11 6.25 15.22
C ILE A 86 -3.55 7.16 14.13
N TYR A 87 -3.89 6.91 12.87
CA TYR A 87 -3.27 7.58 11.73
C TYR A 87 -4.20 8.59 11.03
N PHE A 88 -5.49 8.64 11.35
CA PHE A 88 -6.50 9.23 10.46
C PHE A 88 -7.76 9.80 11.13
N ASP A 89 -7.76 10.06 12.45
CA ASP A 89 -8.88 10.71 13.18
C ASP A 89 -9.51 11.95 12.49
N TYR A 90 -8.90 12.53 11.44
CA TYR A 90 -9.35 13.72 10.71
C TYR A 90 -9.65 13.48 9.20
N ILE A 91 -9.55 12.26 8.65
CA ILE A 91 -9.84 12.04 7.21
C ILE A 91 -11.31 12.26 6.85
N ILE A 92 -12.21 12.22 7.84
CA ILE A 92 -13.66 12.29 7.61
C ILE A 92 -14.05 13.74 7.29
N GLN A 93 -13.93 14.10 6.01
CA GLN A 93 -14.60 15.25 5.39
C GLN A 93 -15.53 14.72 4.29
N ASP A 94 -16.62 15.44 4.03
CA ASP A 94 -17.74 14.98 3.20
C ASP A 94 -17.39 14.64 1.74
N SER A 95 -16.19 14.98 1.25
CA SER A 95 -15.72 14.69 -0.11
C SER A 95 -14.83 13.44 -0.24
N LYS A 96 -14.70 12.62 0.83
CA LYS A 96 -13.74 11.51 0.87
C LYS A 96 -14.43 10.19 1.17
N LYS A 97 -14.15 9.17 0.35
CA LYS A 97 -14.53 7.79 0.59
C LYS A 97 -13.39 7.06 1.28
N VAL A 98 -13.68 6.40 2.41
CA VAL A 98 -12.73 5.51 3.09
C VAL A 98 -13.25 4.09 3.02
N VAL A 99 -12.39 3.15 2.62
CA VAL A 99 -12.68 1.72 2.64
C VAL A 99 -11.55 0.94 3.26
N HIS A 100 -11.89 -0.10 4.00
CA HIS A 100 -10.92 -1.04 4.55
C HIS A 100 -10.87 -2.26 3.64
N VAL A 101 -9.68 -2.68 3.23
CA VAL A 101 -9.52 -3.82 2.32
C VAL A 101 -8.61 -4.86 2.94
N ASP A 102 -9.10 -6.10 3.04
CA ASP A 102 -8.26 -7.25 3.34
C ASP A 102 -7.61 -7.76 2.05
N LEU A 103 -6.27 -7.71 1.96
CA LEU A 103 -5.52 -8.20 0.80
C LEU A 103 -5.53 -9.74 0.67
N VAL A 104 -6.00 -10.44 1.70
CA VAL A 104 -6.38 -11.85 1.60
C VAL A 104 -7.87 -11.92 1.32
N GLU A 105 -8.23 -12.08 0.04
CA GLU A 105 -9.62 -12.01 -0.45
C GLU A 105 -10.62 -12.80 0.40
N GLN A 106 -10.29 -14.05 0.78
CA GLN A 106 -11.20 -14.89 1.58
C GLN A 106 -11.43 -14.34 3.00
N ILE A 107 -10.44 -13.67 3.61
CA ILE A 107 -10.60 -12.99 4.89
C ILE A 107 -11.53 -11.80 4.68
N GLY A 108 -11.30 -11.01 3.63
CA GLY A 108 -12.13 -9.86 3.25
C GLY A 108 -13.58 -10.19 2.98
N VAL A 109 -13.85 -11.34 2.34
CA VAL A 109 -15.22 -11.83 2.13
C VAL A 109 -15.90 -12.12 3.47
N ASN A 110 -15.17 -12.59 4.47
CA ASN A 110 -15.74 -12.89 5.78
C ASN A 110 -15.92 -11.64 6.63
N THR A 111 -15.00 -10.67 6.58
CA THR A 111 -15.16 -9.36 7.23
C THR A 111 -16.31 -8.57 6.60
N ASN A 112 -16.46 -8.58 5.27
CA ASN A 112 -17.56 -7.91 4.57
C ASN A 112 -18.96 -8.42 4.98
N LYS A 113 -19.09 -9.70 5.34
CA LYS A 113 -20.35 -10.27 5.83
C LYS A 113 -20.77 -9.68 7.19
N LEU A 114 -19.79 -9.28 8.00
CA LEU A 114 -20.02 -8.70 9.32
C LEU A 114 -20.13 -7.18 9.26
N ASN A 115 -19.35 -6.54 8.38
CA ASN A 115 -19.36 -5.09 8.20
C ASN A 115 -19.11 -4.74 6.72
N LYS A 116 -20.04 -4.00 6.12
CA LYS A 116 -19.99 -3.64 4.70
C LYS A 116 -18.89 -2.65 4.33
N ASP A 117 -18.34 -1.92 5.31
CA ASP A 117 -17.20 -1.00 5.09
C ASP A 117 -15.85 -1.73 4.90
N PHE A 118 -15.85 -3.06 5.10
CA PHE A 118 -14.69 -3.92 4.96
C PHE A 118 -14.85 -4.75 3.69
N HIS A 119 -13.96 -4.58 2.75
CA HIS A 119 -14.03 -5.20 1.43
C HIS A 119 -12.92 -6.25 1.27
N PRO A 120 -13.15 -7.29 0.47
CA PRO A 120 -12.06 -8.09 -0.05
C PRO A 120 -11.24 -7.34 -1.09
N ASP A 121 -9.98 -7.72 -1.22
CA ASP A 121 -9.22 -7.43 -2.44
C ASP A 121 -9.76 -8.29 -3.60
N TYR A 122 -10.78 -7.77 -4.29
CA TYR A 122 -11.47 -8.46 -5.36
C TYR A 122 -10.49 -8.90 -6.45
N ASN A 123 -10.44 -10.21 -6.72
CA ASN A 123 -9.51 -10.83 -7.68
C ASN A 123 -8.01 -10.60 -7.38
N ASN A 124 -7.67 -10.21 -6.14
CA ASN A 124 -6.33 -9.80 -5.71
C ASN A 124 -5.79 -8.60 -6.52
N TYR A 125 -6.68 -7.68 -6.92
CA TYR A 125 -6.35 -6.55 -7.77
C TYR A 125 -5.36 -5.60 -7.09
N LEU A 126 -5.61 -5.20 -5.85
CA LEU A 126 -4.74 -4.26 -5.13
C LEU A 126 -3.39 -4.86 -4.84
N GLN A 127 -3.35 -6.11 -4.38
CA GLN A 127 -2.09 -6.81 -4.12
C GLN A 127 -1.22 -6.90 -5.38
N LYS A 128 -1.81 -7.16 -6.55
CA LYS A 128 -1.07 -7.31 -7.82
C LYS A 128 -0.59 -6.00 -8.41
N ASN A 129 -1.32 -4.92 -8.24
CA ASN A 129 -1.05 -3.65 -8.94
C ASN A 129 -0.36 -2.61 -8.06
N PHE A 130 -0.54 -2.68 -6.74
CA PHE A 130 -0.10 -1.63 -5.81
C PHE A 130 0.81 -2.20 -4.73
N PHE A 131 0.36 -3.27 -4.06
CA PHE A 131 1.00 -3.78 -2.84
C PHE A 131 1.73 -5.11 -3.05
N THR A 132 2.52 -5.19 -4.13
CA THR A 132 3.20 -6.43 -4.56
C THR A 132 4.29 -6.89 -3.59
N LYS A 133 4.89 -5.95 -2.86
CA LYS A 133 5.87 -6.20 -1.80
C LYS A 133 5.25 -5.81 -0.46
N PRO A 134 4.87 -6.79 0.39
CA PRO A 134 4.34 -6.49 1.72
C PRO A 134 5.50 -6.07 2.63
N ASP A 135 5.84 -4.78 2.60
CA ASP A 135 6.87 -4.22 3.47
C ASP A 135 6.36 -4.00 4.90
N ASN A 136 5.03 -4.11 5.12
CA ASN A 136 4.39 -3.97 6.42
C ASN A 136 2.99 -4.62 6.45
N CYS A 137 2.32 -4.47 7.59
CA CYS A 137 0.96 -4.95 7.80
C CYS A 137 -0.13 -4.15 7.13
N ILE A 138 0.13 -2.88 6.91
CA ILE A 138 -0.87 -1.91 6.53
C ILE A 138 -0.26 -1.05 5.44
N ALA A 139 -1.01 -0.91 4.37
CA ALA A 139 -0.69 -0.04 3.27
C ALA A 139 -1.89 0.87 2.99
N ILE A 140 -1.60 2.04 2.45
CA ILE A 140 -2.60 3.03 2.07
C ILE A 140 -2.43 3.35 0.60
N LEU A 141 -3.56 3.51 -0.07
CA LEU A 141 -3.66 4.03 -1.43
C LEU A 141 -4.69 5.15 -1.42
N VAL A 142 -4.29 6.33 -1.87
CA VAL A 142 -5.13 7.52 -2.02
C VAL A 142 -5.25 7.83 -3.50
N ILE A 143 -6.46 7.96 -4.02
CA ILE A 143 -6.71 8.17 -5.45
C ILE A 143 -7.73 9.29 -5.64
N ASN A 144 -7.55 10.15 -6.64
CA ASN A 144 -8.55 11.15 -7.03
C ASN A 144 -9.36 10.75 -8.27
N GLN A 145 -10.43 11.48 -8.57
CA GLN A 145 -11.29 11.18 -9.73
C GLN A 145 -10.57 11.25 -11.10
N LYS A 146 -9.44 11.97 -11.20
CA LYS A 146 -8.60 12.04 -12.41
C LYS A 146 -7.73 10.79 -12.58
N GLY A 147 -7.69 9.90 -11.59
CA GLY A 147 -6.90 8.67 -11.58
C GLY A 147 -5.50 8.84 -11.02
N GLU A 148 -5.15 10.03 -10.55
CA GLU A 148 -3.89 10.26 -9.84
C GLU A 148 -3.93 9.53 -8.52
N TYR A 149 -2.85 8.84 -8.21
CA TYR A 149 -2.77 8.10 -6.96
C TYR A 149 -1.43 8.28 -6.27
N TYR A 150 -1.49 8.06 -4.96
CA TYR A 150 -0.34 7.88 -4.10
C TYR A 150 -0.52 6.60 -3.29
N GLN A 151 0.54 5.81 -3.14
CA GLN A 151 0.57 4.62 -2.31
C GLN A 151 1.76 4.61 -1.36
N ASP A 152 1.56 4.06 -0.17
CA ASP A 152 2.64 3.81 0.77
C ASP A 152 2.31 2.65 1.72
N GLY A 153 3.34 1.90 2.09
CA GLY A 153 3.26 0.70 2.91
C GLY A 153 3.90 0.84 4.29
N TRP A 154 4.28 2.05 4.74
CA TRP A 154 5.17 2.17 5.91
C TRP A 154 4.91 3.37 6.81
N HIS A 155 4.71 3.16 8.13
CA HIS A 155 4.68 4.18 9.21
C HIS A 155 4.25 5.60 8.77
N ILE A 156 3.15 5.69 8.04
CA ILE A 156 2.69 6.94 7.45
C ILE A 156 2.19 7.84 8.59
N SER A 157 2.72 9.05 8.67
CA SER A 157 2.24 10.04 9.61
C SER A 157 0.95 10.70 9.11
N LYS A 158 0.14 11.21 10.05
CA LYS A 158 -1.04 12.06 9.77
C LYS A 158 -0.73 13.19 8.78
N GLU A 159 0.46 13.75 8.88
CA GLU A 159 0.92 14.87 8.03
C GLU A 159 1.18 14.40 6.59
N GLN A 160 1.80 13.23 6.41
CA GLN A 160 2.06 12.69 5.08
C GLN A 160 0.77 12.44 4.30
N ILE A 161 -0.24 11.84 4.95
CA ILE A 161 -1.56 11.62 4.34
C ILE A 161 -2.23 12.93 3.95
N SER A 162 -2.21 13.91 4.86
CA SER A 162 -2.79 15.23 4.59
C SER A 162 -2.11 15.88 3.38
N ASN A 163 -0.78 15.78 3.29
CA ASN A 163 -0.02 16.32 2.16
C ASN A 163 -0.37 15.61 0.84
N TYR A 164 -0.51 14.27 0.84
CA TYR A 164 -0.94 13.56 -0.37
C TYR A 164 -2.34 13.97 -0.82
N SER A 165 -3.23 14.18 0.15
CA SER A 165 -4.59 14.64 -0.12
C SER A 165 -4.56 16.02 -0.77
N LEU A 166 -3.81 16.96 -0.20
CA LEU A 166 -3.65 18.31 -0.75
C LEU A 166 -3.08 18.27 -2.18
N TRP A 167 -2.01 17.50 -2.40
CA TRP A 167 -1.39 17.37 -3.72
C TRP A 167 -2.37 16.85 -4.78
N LEU A 168 -3.24 15.92 -4.40
CA LEU A 168 -4.24 15.34 -5.32
C LEU A 168 -5.45 16.24 -5.56
N THR A 169 -5.60 17.32 -4.80
CA THR A 169 -6.73 18.26 -4.89
C THR A 169 -6.34 19.68 -5.33
N GLU A 170 -5.06 20.05 -5.28
CA GLU A 170 -4.57 21.42 -5.58
C GLU A 170 -4.32 21.68 -7.09
N ASP A 171 -4.44 20.69 -7.98
CA ASP A 171 -4.26 20.83 -9.43
C ASP A 171 -5.53 21.29 -10.19
N ASP A 172 -6.26 22.26 -9.64
CA ASP A 172 -7.41 22.93 -10.28
C ASP A 172 -7.12 24.39 -10.69
#